data_AF-K9S7V1-F1
#
_entry.id   AF-K9S7V1-F1
#
_cell.length_a   1.000
_cell.length_b   1.000
_cell.length_c   1.000
_cell.angle_alpha   90.00
_cell.angle_beta   90.00
_cell.angle_gamma   90.00
#
_symmetry.space_group_name_H-M   'P 1'
#
loop_
_entity.id
_entity.type
_entity.pdbx_description
1 polymer ?
#
loop_
_entity_poly.entity_id
_entity_poly.type
_entity_poly.pdbx_seq_one_letter_code
_entity_poly.pdbx_strand_id
1 'polypeptide(L)'
;MLGRLAALGPQDLFLVNSMFDVQSSFSQMLLPEESAQVDGALMSSRDKFSARVAIYSLRVLRQVAAADAAIAQVTPEQITDWLAQDPAAQESLDLDESFQSFYSRLILASVRPLTAAAEMAETTVAALTVDQIIAWFEAEARRKQQAGA
;
A
#
# COMPACT_ATOMS: atom_id res chain seq x y z
N MET A 1 35.82 21.71 14.18
CA MET A 1 34.65 22.19 13.40
C MET A 1 34.59 21.38 12.11
N LEU A 2 33.44 20.73 11.90
CA LEU A 2 32.89 20.25 10.62
C LEU A 2 33.56 19.01 9.98
N GLY A 3 33.05 17.84 10.38
CA GLY A 3 33.22 16.58 9.67
C GLY A 3 32.58 16.66 8.27
N ARG A 4 33.28 16.09 7.30
CA ARG A 4 32.90 16.05 5.89
C ARG A 4 31.55 15.34 5.71
N LEU A 5 30.53 16.08 5.27
CA LEU A 5 29.36 15.50 4.61
C LEU A 5 29.84 14.81 3.33
N ALA A 6 29.77 13.48 3.29
CA ALA A 6 29.83 12.74 2.04
C ALA A 6 28.58 13.09 1.24
N ALA A 7 28.77 13.75 0.10
CA ALA A 7 27.71 13.97 -0.87
C ALA A 7 27.27 12.62 -1.43
N LEU A 8 26.02 12.24 -1.19
CA LEU A 8 25.38 11.07 -1.80
C LEU A 8 25.38 11.27 -3.32
N GLY A 9 25.91 10.30 -4.04
CA GLY A 9 25.98 10.36 -5.50
C GLY A 9 24.63 10.02 -6.14
N PRO A 10 24.39 10.40 -7.40
CA PRO A 10 23.20 9.98 -8.16
C PRO A 10 23.10 8.45 -8.32
N GLN A 11 24.19 7.72 -8.06
CA GLN A 11 24.27 6.26 -8.03
C GLN A 11 23.61 5.65 -6.77
N ASP A 12 23.63 6.37 -5.64
CA ASP A 12 23.04 5.90 -4.37
C ASP A 12 21.51 6.01 -4.36
N LEU A 13 20.97 6.93 -5.16
CA LEU A 13 19.54 7.07 -5.40
C LEU A 13 18.96 5.87 -6.17
N PHE A 14 19.79 5.21 -6.98
CA PHE A 14 19.41 4.02 -7.74
C PHE A 14 19.25 2.80 -6.82
N LEU A 15 20.08 2.63 -5.79
CA LEU A 15 19.96 1.52 -4.82
C LEU A 15 18.69 1.58 -3.98
N VAL A 16 18.26 2.78 -3.58
CA VAL A 16 16.96 2.96 -2.90
C VAL A 16 15.82 2.62 -3.87
N ASN A 17 15.95 3.03 -5.14
CA ASN A 17 14.93 2.79 -6.16
C ASN A 17 14.88 1.32 -6.65
N SER A 18 16.00 0.58 -6.60
CA SER A 18 16.09 -0.85 -6.96
C SER A 18 15.45 -1.78 -5.93
N MET A 19 15.28 -1.34 -4.67
CA MET A 19 14.52 -2.11 -3.66
C MET A 19 13.01 -2.02 -3.89
N PHE A 20 12.56 -1.10 -4.75
CA PHE A 20 11.16 -0.94 -5.17
C PHE A 20 10.91 -1.41 -6.61
N ASP A 21 11.93 -1.96 -7.31
CA ASP A 21 11.80 -2.52 -8.66
C ASP A 21 11.29 -3.97 -8.62
N VAL A 22 10.22 -4.18 -7.83
CA VAL A 22 9.35 -5.35 -7.99
C VAL A 22 8.42 -4.97 -9.12
N GLN A 23 8.83 -5.33 -10.34
CA GLN A 23 8.02 -5.23 -11.55
C GLN A 23 6.58 -5.66 -11.23
N SER A 24 5.71 -4.66 -11.04
CA SER A 24 4.38 -4.84 -10.47
C SER A 24 3.45 -5.33 -11.58
N SER A 25 3.60 -6.58 -11.98
CA SER A 25 2.53 -7.25 -12.70
C SER A 25 1.34 -7.40 -11.75
N PHE A 26 0.14 -7.07 -12.22
CA PHE A 26 -1.14 -7.32 -11.53
C PHE A 26 -1.21 -8.73 -10.88
N SER A 27 -0.51 -9.72 -11.45
CA SER A 27 -0.41 -11.09 -10.96
C SER A 27 0.28 -11.28 -9.60
N GLN A 28 1.03 -10.31 -9.08
CA GLN A 28 1.70 -10.38 -7.78
C GLN A 28 1.19 -9.30 -6.81
N MET A 29 -0.02 -9.49 -6.28
CA MET A 29 -0.63 -8.56 -5.32
C MET A 29 0.25 -8.34 -4.07
N LEU A 30 0.81 -9.41 -3.51
CA LEU A 30 1.77 -9.37 -2.40
C LEU A 30 2.97 -10.24 -2.72
N LEU A 31 4.13 -9.85 -2.19
CA LEU A 31 5.30 -10.72 -2.16
C LEU A 31 5.07 -11.89 -1.19
N PRO A 32 5.68 -13.06 -1.43
CA PRO A 32 5.59 -14.20 -0.53
C PRO A 32 5.94 -13.87 0.93
N GLU A 33 6.96 -13.05 1.13
CA GLU A 33 7.44 -12.61 2.44
C GLU A 33 6.38 -11.79 3.18
N GLU A 34 5.67 -10.92 2.46
CA GLU A 34 4.62 -10.07 3.02
C GLU A 34 3.38 -10.89 3.35
N SER A 35 3.03 -11.87 2.51
CA SER A 35 1.96 -12.80 2.83
C SER A 35 2.30 -13.60 4.10
N ALA A 36 3.55 -14.06 4.23
CA ALA A 36 4.00 -14.78 5.41
C ALA A 36 3.95 -13.91 6.68
N GLN A 37 4.33 -12.62 6.58
CA GLN A 37 4.20 -11.67 7.69
C GLN A 37 2.74 -11.49 8.13
N VAL A 38 1.81 -11.32 7.19
CA VAL A 38 0.37 -11.21 7.49
C VAL A 38 -0.18 -12.51 8.08
N ASP A 39 0.28 -13.67 7.61
CA ASP A 39 -0.12 -14.97 8.15
C ASP A 39 0.39 -15.20 9.57
N GLY A 40 1.57 -14.69 9.92
CA GLY A 40 2.12 -14.75 11.27
C GLY A 40 1.42 -13.85 12.28
N ALA A 41 0.69 -12.82 11.83
CA ALA A 41 0.05 -11.84 12.70
C ALA A 41 -1.17 -12.40 13.46
N LEU A 42 -1.41 -11.87 14.66
CA LEU A 42 -2.50 -12.27 15.56
C LEU A 42 -3.81 -11.57 15.20
N MET A 43 -4.39 -11.98 14.08
CA MET A 43 -5.57 -11.39 13.47
C MET A 43 -6.56 -12.47 13.01
N SER A 44 -7.85 -12.12 12.90
CA SER A 44 -8.83 -13.00 12.25
C SER A 44 -8.54 -13.14 10.75
N SER A 45 -9.04 -14.18 10.08
CA SER A 45 -8.88 -14.34 8.63
C SER A 45 -9.42 -13.14 7.85
N ARG A 46 -10.50 -12.50 8.34
CA ARG A 46 -11.05 -11.28 7.75
C ARG A 46 -10.07 -10.11 7.87
N ASP A 47 -9.49 -9.90 9.05
CA ASP A 47 -8.54 -8.80 9.25
C ASP A 47 -7.24 -9.04 8.46
N LYS A 48 -6.77 -10.30 8.36
CA LYS A 48 -5.64 -10.66 7.49
C LYS A 48 -5.91 -10.34 6.03
N PHE A 49 -7.10 -10.66 5.52
CA PHE A 49 -7.48 -10.29 4.16
C PHE A 49 -7.45 -8.77 3.96
N SER A 50 -8.05 -8.01 4.87
CA SER A 50 -8.04 -6.54 4.82
C SER A 50 -6.63 -5.96 4.88
N ALA A 51 -5.73 -6.54 5.69
CA ALA A 51 -4.33 -6.12 5.76
C ALA A 51 -3.61 -6.32 4.42
N ARG A 52 -3.84 -7.46 3.75
CA ARG A 52 -3.31 -7.70 2.39
C ARG A 52 -3.82 -6.67 1.39
N VAL A 53 -5.13 -6.41 1.39
CA VAL A 53 -5.73 -5.39 0.53
C VAL A 53 -5.12 -4.01 0.81
N ALA A 54 -4.89 -3.65 2.07
CA ALA A 54 -4.28 -2.37 2.43
C ALA A 54 -2.83 -2.25 1.95
N ILE A 55 -2.01 -3.30 2.14
CA ILE A 55 -0.62 -3.35 1.66
C ILE A 55 -0.58 -3.17 0.14
N TYR A 56 -1.40 -3.92 -0.59
CA TYR A 56 -1.51 -3.79 -2.04
C TYR A 56 -1.99 -2.39 -2.45
N SER A 57 -3.03 -1.87 -1.79
CA SER A 57 -3.59 -0.56 -2.07
C SER A 57 -2.56 0.55 -1.88
N LEU A 58 -1.69 0.46 -0.88
CA LEU A 58 -0.62 1.44 -0.67
C LEU A 58 0.34 1.50 -1.87
N ARG A 59 0.68 0.37 -2.50
CA ARG A 59 1.51 0.37 -3.71
C ARG A 59 0.82 1.06 -4.87
N VAL A 60 -0.46 0.77 -5.09
CA VAL A 60 -1.25 1.41 -6.14
C VAL A 60 -1.34 2.91 -5.89
N LEU A 61 -1.72 3.31 -4.67
CA LEU A 61 -1.84 4.71 -4.30
C LEU A 61 -0.53 5.50 -4.46
N ARG A 62 0.63 4.89 -4.18
CA ARG A 62 1.95 5.50 -4.43
C ARG A 62 2.23 5.72 -5.92
N GLN A 63 1.74 4.84 -6.78
CA GLN A 63 1.92 4.98 -8.23
C GLN A 63 0.94 6.00 -8.84
N VAL A 64 -0.27 6.10 -8.28
CA VAL A 64 -1.31 7.04 -8.74
C VAL A 64 -1.04 8.47 -8.25
N ALA A 65 -0.52 8.63 -7.03
CA ALA A 65 -0.31 9.95 -6.44
C ALA A 65 0.92 10.66 -7.04
N ALA A 66 0.74 11.93 -7.44
CA ALA A 66 1.85 12.76 -7.96
C ALA A 66 2.87 13.18 -6.88
N ALA A 67 2.49 13.13 -5.61
CA ALA A 67 3.34 13.44 -4.46
C ALA A 67 2.84 12.71 -3.21
N ASP A 68 3.73 12.48 -2.25
CA ASP A 68 3.43 11.77 -0.99
C ASP A 68 2.26 12.37 -0.20
N ALA A 69 2.15 13.71 -0.18
CA ALA A 69 1.07 14.43 0.51
C ALA A 69 -0.31 14.28 -0.19
N ALA A 70 -0.35 13.71 -1.40
CA ALA A 70 -1.57 13.57 -2.20
C ALA A 70 -2.22 12.18 -2.10
N ILE A 71 -1.59 11.19 -1.43
CA ILE A 71 -2.13 9.81 -1.37
C ILE A 71 -3.55 9.77 -0.77
N ALA A 72 -3.82 10.56 0.27
CA ALA A 72 -5.15 10.60 0.89
C ALA A 72 -6.22 11.32 0.04
N GLN A 73 -5.81 11.98 -1.05
CA GLN A 73 -6.67 12.76 -1.95
C GLN A 73 -6.83 12.09 -3.32
N VAL A 74 -6.28 10.89 -3.50
CA VAL A 74 -6.43 10.13 -4.75
C VAL A 74 -7.92 9.91 -5.04
N THR A 75 -8.33 10.22 -6.25
CA THR A 75 -9.72 10.06 -6.70
C THR A 75 -9.94 8.73 -7.42
N PRO A 76 -11.19 8.25 -7.52
CA PRO A 76 -11.52 7.07 -8.33
C PRO A 76 -11.01 7.18 -9.77
N GLU A 77 -11.18 8.36 -10.39
CA GLU A 77 -10.80 8.63 -11.77
C GLU A 77 -9.29 8.48 -11.98
N GLN A 78 -8.48 8.99 -11.03
CA GLN A 78 -7.03 8.83 -11.10
C GLN A 78 -6.59 7.36 -11.04
N ILE A 79 -7.31 6.52 -10.29
CA ILE A 79 -7.03 5.08 -10.20
C ILE A 79 -7.43 4.38 -11.50
N THR A 80 -8.60 4.71 -12.07
CA THR A 80 -9.05 4.10 -13.33
C THR A 80 -8.18 4.53 -14.50
N ASP A 81 -7.77 5.80 -14.54
CA ASP A 81 -6.87 6.33 -15.58
C ASP A 81 -5.49 5.67 -15.50
N TRP A 82 -4.96 5.46 -14.30
CA TRP A 82 -3.73 4.72 -14.08
C TRP A 82 -3.87 3.25 -14.51
N LEU A 83 -4.95 2.58 -14.12
CA LEU A 83 -5.22 1.19 -14.49
C LEU A 83 -5.37 1.01 -16.00
N ALA A 84 -5.96 1.99 -16.69
CA ALA A 84 -6.11 1.99 -18.14
C ALA A 84 -4.76 2.08 -18.87
N GLN A 85 -3.75 2.68 -18.24
CA GLN A 85 -2.40 2.83 -18.79
C GLN A 85 -1.48 1.63 -18.53
N ASP A 86 -1.87 0.70 -17.66
CA ASP A 86 -1.08 -0.50 -17.35
C ASP A 86 -1.33 -1.63 -18.39
N PRO A 87 -0.35 -1.96 -19.25
CA PRO A 87 -0.51 -3.00 -20.26
C PRO A 87 -0.78 -4.39 -19.65
N ALA A 88 -0.23 -4.68 -18.47
CA ALA A 88 -0.42 -5.96 -17.81
C ALA A 88 -1.86 -6.14 -17.31
N ALA A 89 -2.49 -5.05 -16.87
CA ALA A 89 -3.89 -5.03 -16.48
C ALA A 89 -4.81 -5.25 -17.70
N GLN A 90 -4.51 -4.62 -18.83
CA GLN A 90 -5.26 -4.77 -20.08
C GLN A 90 -5.21 -6.20 -20.66
N GLU A 91 -4.07 -6.88 -20.51
CA GLU A 91 -3.92 -8.27 -21.00
C GLU A 91 -4.54 -9.31 -20.05
N SER A 92 -4.58 -9.03 -18.74
CA SER A 92 -4.95 -10.03 -17.72
C SER A 92 -6.40 -9.97 -17.27
N LEU A 93 -7.10 -8.86 -17.50
CA LEU A 93 -8.41 -8.60 -16.93
C LEU A 93 -9.39 -8.07 -17.98
N ASP A 94 -10.66 -8.48 -17.84
CA ASP A 94 -11.75 -7.78 -18.49
C ASP A 94 -12.02 -6.48 -17.70
N LEU A 95 -11.35 -5.40 -18.11
CA LEU A 95 -11.42 -4.08 -17.48
C LEU A 95 -12.69 -3.32 -17.87
N ASP A 96 -13.85 -3.95 -17.74
CA ASP A 96 -15.12 -3.27 -17.95
C ASP A 96 -15.36 -2.15 -16.90
N GLU A 97 -16.33 -1.27 -17.18
CA GLU A 97 -16.64 -0.13 -16.31
C GLU A 97 -17.02 -0.56 -14.88
N SER A 98 -17.67 -1.72 -14.75
CA SER A 98 -18.07 -2.29 -13.47
C SER A 98 -16.87 -2.70 -12.63
N PHE A 99 -15.91 -3.40 -13.23
CA PHE A 99 -14.66 -3.80 -12.62
C PHE A 99 -13.82 -2.59 -12.22
N GLN A 100 -13.64 -1.63 -13.13
CA GLN A 100 -12.91 -0.39 -12.84
C GLN A 100 -13.51 0.35 -11.63
N SER A 101 -14.84 0.46 -11.59
CA SER A 101 -15.57 1.08 -10.46
C SER A 101 -15.45 0.28 -9.17
N PHE A 102 -15.47 -1.05 -9.25
CA PHE A 102 -15.26 -1.92 -8.08
C PHE A 102 -13.82 -1.79 -7.56
N TYR A 103 -12.85 -1.85 -8.44
CA TYR A 103 -11.42 -1.81 -8.13
C TYR A 103 -11.03 -0.47 -7.49
N SER A 104 -11.45 0.66 -8.07
CA SER A 104 -11.17 1.98 -7.47
C SER A 104 -11.75 2.11 -6.06
N ARG A 105 -12.99 1.63 -5.83
CA ARG A 105 -13.61 1.57 -4.50
C ARG A 105 -12.84 0.67 -3.53
N LEU A 106 -12.34 -0.48 -4.01
CA LEU A 106 -11.55 -1.40 -3.20
C LEU A 106 -10.23 -0.76 -2.73
N ILE A 107 -9.53 -0.06 -3.63
CA ILE A 107 -8.29 0.66 -3.30
C ILE A 107 -8.58 1.79 -2.30
N LEU A 108 -9.61 2.60 -2.55
CA LEU A 108 -9.96 3.73 -1.69
C LEU A 108 -10.46 3.30 -0.31
N ALA A 109 -11.06 2.11 -0.17
CA ALA A 109 -11.43 1.55 1.12
C ALA A 109 -10.23 1.39 2.07
N SER A 110 -9.02 1.26 1.52
CA SER A 110 -7.78 1.16 2.30
C SER A 110 -7.22 2.51 2.76
N VAL A 111 -7.68 3.64 2.23
CA VAL A 111 -7.13 4.96 2.62
C VAL A 111 -7.32 5.21 4.11
N ARG A 112 -8.51 4.93 4.65
CA ARG A 112 -8.77 5.12 6.09
C ARG A 112 -7.85 4.29 7.00
N PRO A 113 -7.73 2.95 6.86
CA PRO A 113 -6.82 2.17 7.70
C PRO A 113 -5.35 2.56 7.49
N LEU A 114 -4.94 2.92 6.27
CA LEU A 114 -3.59 3.40 6.01
C LEU A 114 -3.30 4.74 6.71
N THR A 115 -4.21 5.71 6.65
CA THR A 115 -4.07 6.97 7.39
C THR A 115 -3.95 6.73 8.89
N ALA A 116 -4.80 5.87 9.46
CA ALA A 116 -4.75 5.55 10.88
C ALA A 116 -3.46 4.79 11.27
N ALA A 117 -2.93 3.93 10.39
CA ALA A 117 -1.64 3.28 10.59
C ALA A 117 -0.48 4.29 10.56
N ALA A 118 -0.54 5.27 9.65
CA ALA A 118 0.46 6.34 9.54
C ALA A 118 0.46 7.23 10.79
N GLU A 119 -0.73 7.60 11.29
CA GLU A 119 -0.90 8.31 12.55
C GLU A 119 -0.30 7.53 13.73
N MET A 120 -0.61 6.23 13.84
CA MET A 120 -0.08 5.37 14.91
C MET A 120 1.45 5.23 14.87
N ALA A 121 2.04 5.27 13.67
CA ALA A 121 3.48 5.17 13.47
C ALA A 121 4.19 6.53 13.38
N GLU A 122 3.47 7.63 13.62
CA GLU A 122 3.97 9.01 13.52
C GLU A 122 4.71 9.28 12.20
N THR A 123 4.15 8.80 11.09
CA THR A 123 4.73 8.90 9.75
C THR A 123 3.70 9.31 8.69
N THR A 124 4.12 9.44 7.43
CA THR A 124 3.20 9.71 6.32
C THR A 124 2.67 8.40 5.73
N VAL A 125 1.48 8.44 5.11
CA VAL A 125 0.94 7.27 4.40
C VAL A 125 1.93 6.74 3.36
N ALA A 126 2.60 7.64 2.65
CA ALA A 126 3.61 7.29 1.67
C ALA A 126 4.83 6.56 2.26
N ALA A 127 5.20 6.82 3.51
CA ALA A 127 6.35 6.20 4.17
C ALA A 127 6.02 4.92 4.96
N LEU A 128 4.75 4.49 4.95
CA LEU A 128 4.34 3.28 5.67
C LEU A 128 5.06 2.02 5.19
N THR A 129 5.49 1.23 6.16
CA THR A 129 6.04 -0.11 5.95
C THR A 129 4.98 -1.19 6.17
N VAL A 130 5.24 -2.39 5.66
CA VAL A 130 4.35 -3.55 5.85
C VAL A 130 4.16 -3.86 7.33
N ASP A 131 5.24 -3.84 8.12
CA ASP A 131 5.20 -4.08 9.56
C ASP A 131 4.31 -3.05 10.30
N GLN A 132 4.37 -1.77 9.92
CA GLN A 132 3.53 -0.72 10.52
C GLN A 132 2.05 -0.91 10.19
N ILE A 133 1.74 -1.33 8.96
CA ILE A 133 0.36 -1.63 8.56
C ILE A 133 -0.15 -2.83 9.37
N ILE A 134 0.62 -3.91 9.45
CA ILE A 134 0.27 -5.12 10.21
C ILE A 134 0.06 -4.77 11.69
N ALA A 135 0.97 -4.01 12.29
CA ALA A 135 0.88 -3.59 13.69
C ALA A 135 -0.43 -2.82 13.98
N TRP A 136 -0.85 -1.95 13.04
CA TRP A 136 -2.10 -1.22 13.18
C TRP A 136 -3.31 -2.16 13.11
N PHE A 137 -3.35 -3.08 12.14
CA PHE A 137 -4.44 -4.03 12.01
C PHE A 137 -4.54 -4.98 13.22
N GLU A 138 -3.42 -5.38 13.83
CA GLU A 138 -3.43 -6.13 15.08
C GLU A 138 -4.00 -5.31 16.25
N ALA A 139 -3.59 -4.05 16.38
CA ALA A 139 -4.13 -3.16 17.41
C ALA A 139 -5.64 -2.93 17.22
N GLU A 140 -6.10 -2.77 15.99
CA GLU A 140 -7.51 -2.65 15.63
C GLU A 140 -8.28 -3.96 15.94
N ALA A 141 -7.74 -5.13 15.60
CA ALA A 141 -8.35 -6.41 15.92
C ALA A 141 -8.51 -6.60 17.44
N ARG A 142 -7.49 -6.26 18.23
CA ARG A 142 -7.56 -6.26 19.70
C ARG A 142 -8.64 -5.30 20.22
N ARG A 143 -8.75 -4.09 19.66
CA ARG A 143 -9.79 -3.11 20.04
C ARG A 143 -11.21 -3.63 19.75
N LYS A 144 -11.43 -4.26 18.60
CA LYS A 144 -12.73 -4.86 18.26
C LYS A 144 -13.12 -6.00 19.20
N GLN A 145 -12.16 -6.83 19.61
CA GLN A 145 -12.41 -7.91 20.57
C GLN A 145 -12.81 -7.38 21.95
N GLN A 146 -12.23 -6.26 22.37
CA GLN A 146 -12.54 -5.61 23.66
C GLN A 146 -13.87 -4.84 23.63
N ALA A 147 -14.25 -4.27 22.49
CA ALA A 147 -15.50 -3.53 22.33
C ALA A 147 -16.72 -4.45 22.05
N GLY A 148 -16.47 -5.70 21.66
CA GLY A 148 -17.48 -6.73 21.46
C GLY A 148 -17.70 -7.65 22.68
N ALA A 149 -17.11 -7.31 23.83
CA ALA A 149 -17.27 -7.96 25.12
C ALA A 149 -17.97 -7.01 26.12
#